data_AF-A0AAE2XXC9-F1
#
_entry.id   AF-A0AAE2XXC9-F1
#
_cell.length_a   1.000
_cell.length_b   1.000
_cell.length_c   1.000
_cell.angle_alpha   90.00
_cell.angle_beta   90.00
_cell.angle_gamma   90.00
#
_symmetry.space_group_name_H-M   'P 1'
#
loop_
_entity.id
_entity.type
_entity.pdbx_description
1 polymer ?
#
loop_
_entity_poly.entity_id
_entity_poly.type
_entity_poly.pdbx_seq_one_letter_code
_entity_poly.pdbx_strand_id
1 'polypeptide(L)'
;FHGAGREDIDARMLGSGRRFVLEIKNPKKRNIDLKELENIINTYSEGKVKVMDLSFSNKDEVRNIKAMSQISTKTYCALVELKDQVPLEKLELLKTKLTGEIIHQQTPKRVTHRRANLVRAKKVYRVDYKILDSNRLELIIEGQGGLYIKELISGDEGRTKPSVSSILNTEAKCLQLDVIKVDEKRSEQSLTS
;
A
#
# COMPACT_ATOMS: atom_id res chain seq x y z
N PHE A 1 8.26 -2.49 19.00
CA PHE A 1 8.35 -2.25 17.55
C PHE A 1 7.13 -1.45 17.12
N HIS A 2 7.33 -0.34 16.44
CA HIS A 2 6.27 0.57 15.97
C HIS A 2 6.49 0.83 14.48
N GLY A 3 5.54 0.51 13.60
CA GLY A 3 5.68 0.71 12.15
C GLY A 3 4.66 1.70 11.57
N ALA A 4 5.02 2.40 10.49
CA ALA A 4 4.13 3.28 9.72
C ALA A 4 3.11 2.48 8.88
N GLY A 5 2.20 1.77 9.56
CA GLY A 5 1.26 0.83 8.96
C GLY A 5 1.82 -0.59 8.84
N ARG A 6 1.13 -1.45 8.09
CA ARG A 6 1.48 -2.85 7.84
C ARG A 6 0.98 -3.28 6.46
N GLU A 7 1.63 -4.27 5.86
CA GLU A 7 1.16 -4.94 4.66
C GLU A 7 0.78 -6.39 4.98
N ASP A 8 0.10 -7.06 4.04
CA ASP A 8 -0.17 -8.49 4.12
C ASP A 8 1.14 -9.29 3.99
N ILE A 9 1.15 -10.54 4.48
CA ILE A 9 2.34 -11.41 4.50
C ILE A 9 2.89 -11.74 3.12
N ASP A 10 2.02 -11.73 2.11
CA ASP A 10 2.31 -12.01 0.70
C ASP A 10 2.66 -10.74 -0.10
N ALA A 11 2.75 -9.58 0.56
CA ALA A 11 3.06 -8.30 -0.07
C ALA A 11 4.49 -7.86 0.23
N ARG A 12 5.19 -7.35 -0.79
CA ARG A 12 6.55 -6.81 -0.62
C ARG A 12 6.51 -5.31 -0.36
N MET A 13 7.52 -4.84 0.38
CA MET A 13 7.77 -3.41 0.61
C MET A 13 9.06 -3.04 -0.11
N LEU A 14 8.94 -2.30 -1.21
CA LEU A 14 10.04 -1.90 -2.08
C LEU A 14 10.31 -0.39 -1.98
N GLY A 15 11.18 0.14 -2.85
CA GLY A 15 11.54 1.55 -2.88
C GLY A 15 12.31 2.00 -1.63
N SER A 16 11.92 3.15 -1.07
CA SER A 16 12.48 3.68 0.19
C SER A 16 12.05 2.90 1.44
N GLY A 17 11.20 1.86 1.28
CA GLY A 17 10.77 1.02 2.38
C GLY A 17 9.69 1.65 3.25
N ARG A 18 9.56 1.13 4.48
CA ARG A 18 8.60 1.61 5.49
C ARG A 18 9.35 2.01 6.75
N ARG A 19 9.09 3.23 7.22
CA ARG A 19 9.63 3.72 8.50
C ARG A 19 9.12 2.90 9.67
N PHE A 20 10.03 2.62 10.61
CA PHE A 20 9.74 1.93 11.85
C PHE A 20 10.58 2.51 12.99
N VAL A 21 10.13 2.28 14.23
CA VAL A 21 10.88 2.56 15.46
C VAL A 21 10.97 1.29 16.28
N LEU A 22 12.17 0.99 16.74
CA LEU A 22 12.42 -0.07 17.71
C LEU A 22 12.61 0.54 19.10
N GLU A 23 11.78 0.11 20.05
CA GLU A 23 11.88 0.53 21.45
C GLU A 23 12.60 -0.55 22.24
N ILE A 24 13.76 -0.22 22.80
CA ILE A 24 14.58 -1.13 23.61
C ILE A 24 14.34 -0.82 25.08
N LYS A 25 13.80 -1.79 25.82
CA LYS A 25 13.57 -1.67 27.27
C LYS A 25 14.85 -1.98 28.04
N ASN A 26 15.16 -1.15 29.04
CA ASN A 26 16.32 -1.31 29.95
C ASN A 26 17.66 -1.60 29.21
N PRO A 27 18.07 -0.77 28.24
CA PRO A 27 19.30 -1.02 27.49
C PRO A 27 20.53 -0.89 28.40
N LYS A 28 21.38 -1.93 28.42
CA LYS A 28 22.69 -1.90 29.10
C LYS A 28 23.70 -1.01 28.38
N LYS A 29 23.62 -0.93 27.05
CA LYS A 29 24.45 -0.07 26.18
C LYS A 29 23.50 0.82 25.37
N ARG A 30 23.65 2.15 25.49
CA ARG A 30 22.80 3.13 24.80
C ARG A 30 23.46 3.76 23.58
N ASN A 31 24.79 3.92 23.62
CA ASN A 31 25.56 4.42 22.50
C ASN A 31 26.12 3.23 21.71
N ILE A 32 25.69 3.09 20.46
CA ILE A 32 26.09 2.03 19.54
C ILE A 32 26.30 2.65 18.15
N ASP A 33 27.15 2.03 17.35
CA ASP A 33 27.29 2.41 15.95
C ASP A 33 26.08 1.87 15.16
N LEU A 34 25.21 2.78 14.73
CA LEU A 34 24.01 2.43 13.99
C LEU A 34 24.33 2.01 12.55
N LYS A 35 25.46 2.46 11.98
CA LYS A 35 25.86 2.07 10.64
C LYS A 35 26.40 0.65 10.62
N GLU A 36 27.17 0.28 11.64
CA GLU A 36 27.58 -1.10 11.86
C GLU A 36 26.37 -2.02 12.06
N LEU A 37 25.41 -1.61 12.90
CA LEU A 37 24.18 -2.37 13.14
C LEU A 37 23.36 -2.55 11.85
N GLU A 38 23.24 -1.51 11.02
CA GLU A 38 22.58 -1.58 9.71
C GLU A 38 23.23 -2.67 8.83
N ASN A 39 24.56 -2.70 8.75
CA ASN A 39 25.30 -3.69 7.97
C ASN A 39 25.10 -5.12 8.50
N ILE A 40 25.12 -5.30 9.82
CA ILE A 40 24.89 -6.60 10.47
C ILE A 40 23.50 -7.12 10.12
N ILE A 41 22.46 -6.28 10.26
CA ILE A 41 21.08 -6.67 9.96
C ILE A 41 20.95 -7.05 8.49
N ASN A 42 21.51 -6.24 7.58
CA ASN A 42 21.43 -6.46 6.14
C ASN A 42 22.18 -7.71 5.67
N THR A 43 23.26 -8.09 6.36
CA THR A 43 23.99 -9.33 6.08
C THR A 43 23.21 -10.53 6.59
N TYR A 44 22.74 -10.47 7.84
CA TYR A 44 21.99 -11.54 8.49
C TYR A 44 20.66 -11.85 7.79
N SER A 45 20.04 -10.85 7.17
CA SER A 45 18.74 -11.01 6.53
C SER A 45 18.78 -11.75 5.19
N GLU A 46 19.95 -12.00 4.61
CA GLU A 46 20.14 -12.74 3.35
C GLU A 46 19.21 -12.25 2.22
N GLY A 47 19.06 -10.92 2.10
CA GLY A 47 18.24 -10.28 1.07
C GLY A 47 16.73 -10.32 1.31
N LYS A 48 16.24 -10.96 2.39
CA LYS A 48 14.80 -11.00 2.73
C LYS A 48 14.30 -9.64 3.23
N VAL A 49 15.15 -8.90 3.94
CA VAL A 49 14.87 -7.58 4.50
C VAL A 49 16.10 -6.69 4.32
N LYS A 50 15.90 -5.41 4.00
CA LYS A 50 16.96 -4.41 4.04
C LYS A 50 16.53 -3.26 4.95
N VAL A 51 17.39 -2.88 5.87
CA VAL A 51 17.27 -1.66 6.69
C VAL A 51 18.26 -0.62 6.19
N MET A 52 17.87 0.64 6.30
CA MET A 52 18.66 1.80 5.91
C MET A 52 18.28 2.98 6.79
N ASP A 53 19.17 3.97 6.85
CA ASP A 53 18.97 5.25 7.55
C ASP A 53 18.62 5.07 9.03
N LEU A 54 19.29 4.13 9.70
CA LEU A 54 19.12 3.95 11.15
C LEU A 54 19.59 5.21 11.90
N SER A 55 18.70 5.77 12.70
CA SER A 55 18.98 6.90 13.59
C SER A 55 18.40 6.65 14.99
N PHE A 56 18.92 7.36 15.98
CA PHE A 56 18.28 7.40 17.29
C PHE A 56 16.96 8.17 17.20
N SER A 57 15.96 7.65 17.88
CA SER A 57 14.59 8.14 17.85
C SER A 57 14.13 8.63 19.22
N ASN A 58 13.03 9.38 19.25
CA ASN A 58 12.40 9.87 20.47
C ASN A 58 10.90 9.52 20.52
N LYS A 59 10.24 9.83 21.65
CA LYS A 59 8.81 9.51 21.84
C LYS A 59 7.90 10.25 20.85
N ASP A 60 8.30 11.42 20.37
CA ASP A 60 7.49 12.20 19.43
C ASP A 60 7.51 11.58 18.03
N GLU A 61 8.64 11.04 17.58
CA GLU A 61 8.74 10.29 16.33
C GLU A 61 7.82 9.06 16.30
N VAL A 62 7.69 8.35 17.43
CA VAL A 62 6.75 7.23 17.55
C VAL A 62 5.30 7.69 17.33
N ARG A 63 4.92 8.87 17.84
CA ARG A 63 3.59 9.44 17.61
C ARG A 63 3.42 9.87 16.15
N ASN A 64 4.43 10.51 15.57
CA ASN A 64 4.41 10.99 14.20
C ASN A 64 4.22 9.84 13.21
N ILE A 65 4.99 8.75 13.34
CA ILE A 65 4.89 7.56 12.47
C ILE A 65 3.47 6.95 12.51
N LYS A 66 2.83 6.94 13.69
CA LYS A 66 1.45 6.44 13.81
C LYS A 66 0.45 7.36 13.13
N ALA A 67 0.54 8.67 13.37
CA ALA A 67 -0.35 9.66 12.76
C ALA A 67 -0.23 9.67 11.23
N MET A 68 0.99 9.59 10.71
CA MET A 68 1.27 9.64 9.28
C MET A 68 0.73 8.42 8.52
N SER A 69 0.61 7.26 9.16
CA SER A 69 0.10 6.05 8.49
C SER A 69 -1.30 6.19 7.87
N GLN A 70 -2.13 7.10 8.37
CA GLN A 70 -3.48 7.35 7.86
C GLN A 70 -3.52 8.41 6.74
N ILE A 71 -2.53 9.30 6.72
CA ILE A 71 -2.49 10.49 5.86
C ILE A 71 -1.49 10.28 4.71
N SER A 72 -0.52 9.39 4.89
CA SER A 72 0.49 9.06 3.88
C SER A 72 -0.18 8.56 2.60
N THR A 73 0.37 8.98 1.49
CA THR A 73 0.05 8.41 0.18
C THR A 73 0.93 7.19 -0.05
N LYS A 74 0.36 6.14 -0.64
CA LYS A 74 1.10 4.94 -1.01
C LYS A 74 0.88 4.62 -2.47
N THR A 75 1.94 4.23 -3.15
CA THR A 75 1.87 3.70 -4.51
C THR A 75 2.09 2.21 -4.46
N TYR A 76 1.16 1.47 -5.06
CA TYR A 76 1.16 0.03 -5.15
C TYR A 76 1.35 -0.40 -6.59
N CYS A 77 2.07 -1.51 -6.79
CA CYS A 77 2.10 -2.26 -8.03
C CYS A 77 1.38 -3.58 -7.79
N ALA A 78 0.31 -3.84 -8.53
CA ALA A 78 -0.49 -5.06 -8.40
C ALA A 78 -0.48 -5.85 -9.70
N LEU A 79 -0.09 -7.12 -9.62
CA LEU A 79 -0.34 -8.07 -10.70
C LEU A 79 -1.80 -8.52 -10.60
N VAL A 80 -2.56 -8.24 -11.64
CA VAL A 80 -4.00 -8.53 -11.69
C VAL A 80 -4.28 -9.53 -12.81
N GLU A 81 -5.04 -10.55 -12.48
CA GLU A 81 -5.62 -11.50 -13.44
C GLU A 81 -7.10 -11.21 -13.60
N LEU A 82 -7.54 -11.12 -14.85
CA LEU A 82 -8.93 -11.01 -15.24
C LEU A 82 -9.45 -12.36 -15.69
N LYS A 83 -10.71 -12.65 -15.37
CA LYS A 83 -11.39 -13.84 -15.88
C LYS A 83 -11.57 -13.80 -17.40
N ASP A 84 -12.00 -12.64 -17.91
CA ASP A 84 -12.28 -12.44 -19.32
C ASP A 84 -11.30 -11.41 -19.92
N GLN A 85 -10.97 -11.55 -21.21
CA GLN A 85 -10.24 -10.51 -21.93
C GLN A 85 -11.09 -9.24 -22.02
N VAL A 86 -10.46 -8.08 -21.82
CA VAL A 86 -11.14 -6.79 -21.85
C VAL A 86 -10.58 -5.90 -22.96
N PRO A 87 -11.44 -5.23 -23.75
CA PRO A 87 -11.00 -4.25 -24.72
C PRO A 87 -10.23 -3.10 -24.06
N LEU A 88 -9.27 -2.53 -24.79
CA LEU A 88 -8.46 -1.41 -24.33
C LEU A 88 -9.31 -0.22 -23.85
N GLU A 89 -10.42 0.06 -24.54
CA GLU A 89 -11.37 1.12 -24.17
C GLU A 89 -11.92 0.97 -22.74
N LYS A 90 -12.14 -0.27 -22.27
CA LYS A 90 -12.57 -0.53 -20.90
C LYS A 90 -11.45 -0.26 -19.89
N LEU A 91 -10.19 -0.50 -20.26
CA LEU A 91 -9.03 -0.20 -19.41
C LEU A 91 -8.81 1.30 -19.30
N GLU A 92 -9.00 2.06 -20.38
CA GLU A 92 -9.01 3.53 -20.32
C GLU A 92 -10.17 4.07 -19.48
N LEU A 93 -11.35 3.46 -19.60
CA LEU A 93 -12.49 3.79 -18.76
C LEU A 93 -12.20 3.51 -17.28
N LEU A 94 -11.54 2.38 -16.96
CA LEU A 94 -11.11 2.04 -15.61
C LEU A 94 -10.19 3.11 -15.03
N LYS A 95 -9.14 3.47 -15.77
CA LYS A 95 -8.20 4.52 -15.39
C LYS A 95 -8.92 5.84 -15.12
N THR A 96 -9.81 6.24 -16.03
CA THR A 96 -10.59 7.48 -15.93
C THR A 96 -11.53 7.46 -14.73
N LYS A 97 -12.24 6.36 -14.49
CA LYS A 97 -13.22 6.25 -13.39
C LYS A 97 -12.60 6.13 -12.00
N LEU A 98 -11.39 5.60 -11.87
CA LEU A 98 -10.75 5.43 -10.56
C LEU A 98 -9.79 6.58 -10.20
N THR A 99 -9.21 7.26 -11.19
CA THR A 99 -8.29 8.36 -10.92
C THR A 99 -9.03 9.53 -10.28
N GLY A 100 -8.61 9.92 -9.07
CA GLY A 100 -9.23 11.00 -8.31
C GLY A 100 -10.49 10.60 -7.53
N GLU A 101 -10.96 9.36 -7.67
CA GLU A 101 -12.24 8.90 -7.14
C GLU A 101 -12.19 8.56 -5.65
N ILE A 102 -13.34 8.69 -4.98
CA ILE A 102 -13.55 8.24 -3.60
C ILE A 102 -14.12 6.83 -3.63
N ILE A 103 -13.38 5.90 -3.02
CA ILE A 103 -13.77 4.50 -2.90
C ILE A 103 -14.40 4.26 -1.55
N HIS A 104 -15.62 3.71 -1.55
CA HIS A 104 -16.32 3.26 -0.35
C HIS A 104 -16.01 1.79 -0.10
N GLN A 105 -15.23 1.52 0.94
CA GLN A 105 -14.81 0.16 1.30
C GLN A 105 -15.39 -0.24 2.65
N GLN A 106 -16.29 -1.21 2.63
CA GLN A 106 -16.64 -1.95 3.84
C GLN A 106 -15.43 -2.77 4.28
N THR A 107 -15.22 -2.90 5.60
CA THR A 107 -14.12 -3.70 6.18
C THR A 107 -14.02 -5.06 5.46
N PRO A 108 -12.91 -5.39 4.80
CA PRO A 108 -12.80 -6.61 4.00
C PRO A 108 -13.17 -7.87 4.77
N LYS A 109 -13.84 -8.83 4.12
CA LYS A 109 -14.25 -10.10 4.76
C LYS A 109 -13.11 -10.78 5.51
N ARG A 110 -11.92 -10.84 4.88
CA ARG A 110 -10.72 -11.48 5.45
C ARG A 110 -10.18 -10.85 6.74
N VAL A 111 -10.61 -9.63 7.10
CA VAL A 111 -10.15 -8.93 8.33
C VAL A 111 -11.28 -8.59 9.31
N THR A 112 -12.52 -9.00 9.05
CA THR A 112 -13.68 -8.71 9.93
C THR A 112 -13.48 -9.22 11.36
N HIS A 113 -12.85 -10.38 11.54
CA HIS A 113 -12.52 -10.93 12.86
C HIS A 113 -11.54 -10.06 13.69
N ARG A 114 -10.85 -9.10 13.05
CA ARG A 114 -9.89 -8.20 13.68
C ARG A 114 -10.31 -6.73 13.69
N ARG A 115 -11.37 -6.36 12.97
CA ARG A 115 -11.76 -4.95 12.75
C ARG A 115 -13.27 -4.80 12.75
N ALA A 116 -13.74 -3.71 13.37
CA ALA A 116 -15.14 -3.32 13.30
C ALA A 116 -15.61 -3.25 11.84
N ASN A 117 -16.77 -3.86 11.57
CA ASN A 117 -17.37 -3.93 10.25
C ASN A 117 -18.00 -2.57 9.90
N LEU A 118 -17.26 -1.71 9.18
CA LEU A 118 -17.64 -0.33 8.87
C LEU A 118 -17.27 0.00 7.42
N VAL A 119 -18.04 0.87 6.80
CA VAL A 119 -17.71 1.47 5.50
C VAL A 119 -16.80 2.68 5.73
N ARG A 120 -15.70 2.75 4.98
CA ARG A 120 -14.77 3.88 5.00
C ARG A 120 -14.58 4.42 3.59
N ALA A 121 -14.60 5.73 3.46
CA ALA A 121 -14.23 6.43 2.23
C ALA A 121 -12.71 6.61 2.18
N LYS A 122 -12.10 6.22 1.05
CA LYS A 122 -10.66 6.36 0.80
C LYS A 122 -10.43 6.84 -0.62
N LYS A 123 -9.55 7.83 -0.79
CA LYS A 123 -9.28 8.41 -2.11
C LYS A 123 -8.27 7.57 -2.88
N VAL A 124 -8.56 7.28 -4.14
CA VAL A 124 -7.58 6.88 -5.14
C VAL A 124 -7.12 8.15 -5.84
N TYR A 125 -5.83 8.40 -5.81
CA TYR A 125 -5.25 9.61 -6.40
C TYR A 125 -4.96 9.42 -7.88
N ARG A 126 -4.45 8.25 -8.26
CA ARG A 126 -4.05 7.93 -9.62
C ARG A 126 -4.09 6.43 -9.86
N VAL A 127 -4.53 6.05 -11.05
CA VAL A 127 -4.40 4.67 -11.56
C VAL A 127 -3.73 4.72 -12.92
N ASP A 128 -2.74 3.87 -13.12
CA ASP A 128 -2.18 3.53 -14.42
C ASP A 128 -2.19 2.01 -14.57
N TYR A 129 -2.04 1.54 -15.81
CA TYR A 129 -1.99 0.11 -16.10
C TYR A 129 -0.97 -0.20 -17.19
N LYS A 130 -0.49 -1.44 -17.20
CA LYS A 130 0.25 -2.04 -18.32
C LYS A 130 -0.35 -3.40 -18.62
N ILE A 131 -0.57 -3.67 -19.90
CA ILE A 131 -1.00 -4.99 -20.36
C ILE A 131 0.24 -5.89 -20.37
N LEU A 132 0.16 -7.05 -19.71
CA LEU A 132 1.24 -8.03 -19.69
C LEU A 132 0.99 -9.14 -20.70
N ASP A 133 -0.27 -9.59 -20.79
CA ASP A 133 -0.74 -10.56 -21.78
C ASP A 133 -2.27 -10.45 -21.94
N SER A 134 -2.91 -11.49 -22.50
CA SER A 134 -4.33 -11.49 -22.82
C SER A 134 -5.27 -11.25 -21.63
N ASN A 135 -4.90 -11.69 -20.43
CA ASN A 135 -5.78 -11.60 -19.26
C ASN A 135 -5.06 -11.10 -18.00
N ARG A 136 -3.77 -10.76 -18.09
CA ARG A 136 -3.01 -10.19 -16.99
C ARG A 136 -2.54 -8.78 -17.28
N LEU A 137 -2.63 -7.97 -16.23
CA LEU A 137 -2.26 -6.57 -16.25
C LEU A 137 -1.56 -6.17 -14.96
N GLU A 138 -0.63 -5.24 -15.08
CA GLU A 138 -0.01 -4.56 -13.95
C GLU A 138 -0.80 -3.28 -13.67
N LEU A 139 -1.36 -3.13 -12.47
CA LEU A 139 -1.96 -1.87 -12.01
C LEU A 139 -0.99 -1.11 -11.13
N ILE A 140 -0.78 0.16 -11.44
CA ILE A 140 -0.05 1.10 -10.59
C ILE A 140 -1.08 2.02 -9.94
N ILE A 141 -1.27 1.88 -8.63
CA ILE A 141 -2.34 2.56 -7.88
C ILE A 141 -1.72 3.45 -6.82
N GLU A 142 -1.93 4.74 -6.93
CA GLU A 142 -1.60 5.71 -5.88
C GLU A 142 -2.87 5.99 -5.06
N GLY A 143 -2.83 5.69 -3.76
CA GLY A 143 -4.00 5.78 -2.90
C GLY A 143 -3.71 6.30 -1.50
N GLN A 144 -4.76 6.77 -0.85
CA GLN A 144 -4.72 7.20 0.54
C GLN A 144 -4.38 6.03 1.48
N GLY A 145 -3.65 6.32 2.56
CA GLY A 145 -3.38 5.39 3.64
C GLY A 145 -4.64 4.66 4.13
N GLY A 146 -4.57 3.33 4.20
CA GLY A 146 -5.67 2.46 4.63
C GLY A 146 -6.67 2.06 3.54
N LEU A 147 -6.42 2.42 2.29
CA LEU A 147 -7.11 1.85 1.12
C LEU A 147 -6.75 0.36 0.99
N TYR A 148 -7.76 -0.50 0.89
CA TYR A 148 -7.58 -1.94 0.72
C TYR A 148 -7.48 -2.30 -0.76
N ILE A 149 -6.25 -2.45 -1.28
CA ILE A 149 -6.00 -2.60 -2.72
C ILE A 149 -6.56 -3.91 -3.29
N LYS A 150 -6.41 -5.04 -2.58
CA LYS A 150 -6.95 -6.33 -3.02
C LYS A 150 -8.47 -6.27 -3.20
N GLU A 151 -9.16 -5.54 -2.32
CA GLU A 151 -10.60 -5.35 -2.37
C GLU A 151 -11.04 -4.24 -3.34
N LEU A 152 -10.20 -3.23 -3.61
CA LEU A 152 -10.40 -2.31 -4.74
C LEU A 152 -10.37 -3.07 -6.08
N ILE A 153 -9.52 -4.09 -6.19
CA ILE A 153 -9.41 -4.92 -7.39
C ILE A 153 -10.62 -5.87 -7.52
N SER A 154 -10.83 -6.72 -6.52
CA SER A 154 -11.86 -7.77 -6.56
C SER A 154 -13.30 -7.28 -6.32
N GLY A 155 -13.47 -6.11 -5.71
CA GLY A 155 -14.77 -5.61 -5.26
C GLY A 155 -15.29 -6.28 -3.97
N ASP A 156 -14.64 -7.35 -3.49
CA ASP A 156 -15.02 -8.11 -2.28
C ASP A 156 -16.53 -8.42 -2.23
N GLU A 157 -17.07 -8.94 -3.34
CA GLU A 157 -18.51 -9.24 -3.51
C GLU A 157 -19.41 -8.00 -3.27
N GLY A 158 -19.00 -6.85 -3.81
CA GLY A 158 -19.77 -5.60 -3.72
C GLY A 158 -19.56 -4.81 -2.42
N ARG A 159 -18.64 -5.24 -1.56
CA ARG A 159 -18.24 -4.53 -0.34
C ARG A 159 -17.32 -3.34 -0.61
N THR A 160 -16.73 -3.27 -1.80
CA THR A 160 -15.97 -2.11 -2.29
C THR A 160 -16.61 -1.53 -3.54
N LYS A 161 -16.92 -0.23 -3.52
CA LYS A 161 -17.53 0.49 -4.64
C LYS A 161 -16.94 1.90 -4.82
N PRO A 162 -16.57 2.30 -6.05
CA PRO A 162 -16.39 1.46 -7.23
C PRO A 162 -15.20 0.48 -7.07
N SER A 163 -15.11 -0.54 -7.93
CA SER A 163 -14.01 -1.52 -7.96
C SER A 163 -13.59 -1.86 -9.39
N VAL A 164 -12.36 -2.38 -9.57
CA VAL A 164 -11.84 -2.81 -10.88
C VAL A 164 -12.77 -3.82 -11.52
N SER A 165 -13.15 -4.87 -10.77
CA SER A 165 -14.06 -5.90 -11.27
C SER A 165 -15.40 -5.32 -11.74
N SER A 166 -16.00 -4.42 -10.96
CA SER A 166 -17.28 -3.78 -11.33
C SER A 166 -17.18 -2.86 -12.54
N ILE A 167 -16.06 -2.15 -12.73
CA ILE A 167 -15.89 -1.21 -13.84
C ILE A 167 -15.64 -1.96 -15.15
N LEU A 168 -14.80 -3.01 -15.11
CA LEU A 168 -14.48 -3.80 -16.29
C LEU A 168 -15.60 -4.79 -16.67
N ASN A 169 -16.51 -5.08 -15.73
CA ASN A 169 -17.55 -6.11 -15.85
C ASN A 169 -16.94 -7.50 -16.11
N THR A 170 -15.89 -7.82 -15.36
CA THR A 170 -15.23 -9.14 -15.30
C THR A 170 -14.73 -9.35 -13.88
N GLU A 171 -14.61 -10.60 -13.45
CA GLU A 171 -13.89 -10.90 -12.21
C GLU A 171 -12.42 -10.49 -12.36
N ALA A 172 -11.87 -9.88 -11.31
CA ALA A 172 -10.49 -9.42 -11.25
C ALA A 172 -9.85 -9.86 -9.93
N LYS A 173 -8.68 -10.49 -9.99
CA LYS A 173 -7.97 -11.03 -8.84
C LYS A 173 -6.57 -10.43 -8.73
N CYS A 174 -6.21 -9.99 -7.54
CA CYS A 174 -4.84 -9.57 -7.22
C CYS A 174 -4.00 -10.82 -6.94
N LEU A 175 -3.06 -11.12 -7.83
CA LEU A 175 -2.12 -12.25 -7.69
C LEU A 175 -0.90 -11.89 -6.85
N GLN A 176 -0.40 -10.67 -7.02
CA GLN A 176 0.74 -10.12 -6.29
C GLN A 176 0.51 -8.65 -6.00
N LEU A 177 1.02 -8.17 -4.87
CA LEU A 177 0.91 -6.79 -4.45
C LEU A 177 2.24 -6.32 -3.84
N ASP A 178 2.80 -5.28 -4.43
CA ASP A 178 3.98 -4.61 -3.89
C ASP A 178 3.63 -3.18 -3.54
N VAL A 179 4.16 -2.70 -2.42
CA VAL A 179 4.22 -1.26 -2.16
C VAL A 179 5.53 -0.76 -2.73
N ILE A 180 5.47 0.17 -3.68
CA ILE A 180 6.66 0.68 -4.38
C ILE A 180 7.07 2.08 -3.90
N LYS A 181 6.15 2.81 -3.25
CA LYS A 181 6.41 4.14 -2.72
C LYS A 181 5.53 4.45 -1.51
N VAL A 182 6.09 5.16 -0.53
CA VAL A 182 5.36 5.73 0.62
C VAL A 182 5.73 7.21 0.73
N ASP A 183 4.76 8.09 0.50
CA ASP A 183 4.93 9.53 0.60
C ASP A 183 4.25 10.06 1.88
N GLU A 184 4.99 10.85 2.65
CA GLU A 184 4.61 11.30 3.99
C GLU A 184 3.58 12.45 3.98
N LYS A 185 3.47 13.16 2.85
CA LYS A 185 2.47 14.19 2.58
C LYS A 185 2.36 14.36 1.06
N ARG A 186 1.13 14.38 0.53
CA ARG A 186 0.89 15.02 -0.77
C ARG A 186 0.84 16.53 -0.52
N SER A 187 1.79 17.29 -1.06
CA SER A 187 1.65 18.74 -1.12
C SER A 187 0.44 19.08 -1.99
N GLU A 188 -0.41 20.01 -1.56
CA GLU A 188 -1.60 20.45 -2.30
C GLU A 188 -1.27 21.29 -3.55
N GLN A 189 -0.05 21.17 -4.11
CA GLN A 189 0.44 22.02 -5.19
C GLN A 189 0.33 21.41 -6.61
N SER A 190 -0.57 20.45 -6.85
CA SER A 190 -0.69 19.83 -8.19
C SER A 190 -2.14 19.79 -8.71
N LEU A 191 -2.94 20.81 -8.40
CA LEU A 191 -4.30 20.98 -8.91
C LEU A 191 -4.47 22.17 -9.86
N THR A 192 -3.38 22.72 -10.39
CA THR A 192 -3.43 23.73 -11.46
C THR A 192 -2.50 23.32 -12.59
N SER A 193 -3.07 22.64 -13.58
CA SER A 193 -2.61 22.62 -14.98
C SER A 193 -3.85 22.42 -15.85
#